data_AF-A0A523QUN7-F1
#
_entry.id   AF-A0A523QUN7-F1
#
_cell.length_a   1.000
_cell.length_b   1.000
_cell.length_c   1.000
_cell.angle_alpha   90.00
_cell.angle_beta   90.00
_cell.angle_gamma   90.00
#
_symmetry.space_group_name_H-M   'P 1'
#
loop_
_entity.id
_entity.type
_entity.pdbx_description
1 polymer ?
#
loop_
_entity_poly.entity_id
_entity_poly.type
_entity_poly.pdbx_seq_one_letter_code
_entity_poly.pdbx_strand_id
1 'polypeptide(L)'
;MVKTLTLFLLVSSLVLPAAAPSLQEDLPDYAFVAGIVAHGQTYPLSCESRSAADLANYWGIPVDEVEFFDALPISDNPEKGFVGSVMGVWGHIPPNSYGVHAVPVASLLRQYGLDAKAQRGMSLYELKREIANGRPVIVWVVGHVWQGTPETYTAKDGSQVTVARFEHTMIAYGYDKAGVYLIDAGNGTRGNYGNERFENSWGVLGNMAVTASGIIHHIPDEYDCGIYDEDAGGFFDILIPSSGGSWKKPPGAQYYCPL
;
A
#
# COMPACT_ATOMS: atom_id res chain seq x y z
N MET A 1 -56.29 58.94 5.04
CA MET A 1 -55.80 58.14 3.89
C MET A 1 -54.59 57.33 4.36
N VAL A 2 -54.78 56.05 4.65
CA VAL A 2 -53.70 55.13 5.07
C VAL A 2 -53.12 54.49 3.81
N LYS A 3 -51.83 54.68 3.54
CA LYS A 3 -51.11 54.02 2.44
C LYS A 3 -50.49 52.73 2.97
N THR A 4 -51.03 51.60 2.54
CA THR A 4 -50.49 50.27 2.80
C THR A 4 -49.20 50.08 1.98
N LEU A 5 -48.07 49.84 2.65
CA LEU A 5 -46.78 49.56 2.01
C LEU A 5 -46.59 48.05 1.93
N THR A 6 -46.67 47.49 0.72
CA THR A 6 -46.50 46.05 0.49
C THR A 6 -45.01 45.73 0.39
N LEU A 7 -44.49 44.96 1.35
CA LEU A 7 -43.11 44.50 1.40
C LEU A 7 -42.95 43.24 0.51
N PHE A 8 -42.17 43.34 -0.56
CA PHE A 8 -41.77 42.19 -1.38
C PHE A 8 -40.56 41.50 -0.74
N LEU A 9 -40.77 40.29 -0.21
CA LEU A 9 -39.70 39.40 0.24
C LEU A 9 -39.06 38.73 -0.98
N LEU A 10 -37.84 39.14 -1.33
CA LEU A 10 -37.01 38.47 -2.32
C LEU A 10 -36.37 37.23 -1.68
N VAL A 11 -36.92 36.05 -1.97
CA VAL A 11 -36.32 34.77 -1.60
C VAL A 11 -35.26 34.45 -2.66
N SER A 12 -33.99 34.71 -2.34
CA SER A 12 -32.86 34.35 -3.20
C SER A 12 -32.55 32.87 -3.01
N SER A 13 -33.02 32.03 -3.93
CA SER A 13 -32.71 30.59 -3.96
C SER A 13 -31.22 30.40 -4.23
N LEU A 14 -30.43 30.01 -3.22
CA LEU A 14 -29.08 29.48 -3.43
C LEU A 14 -29.21 28.13 -4.17
N VAL A 15 -28.93 28.13 -5.47
CA VAL A 15 -28.74 26.88 -6.22
C VAL A 15 -27.31 26.42 -5.93
N LEU A 16 -27.17 25.43 -5.04
CA LEU A 16 -25.89 24.74 -4.86
C LEU A 16 -25.56 23.99 -6.16
N PRO A 17 -24.37 24.18 -6.77
CA PRO A 17 -23.98 23.37 -7.91
C PRO A 17 -23.93 21.91 -7.48
N ALA A 18 -24.64 21.05 -8.21
CA ALA A 18 -24.55 19.61 -8.02
C ALA A 18 -23.08 19.19 -8.19
N ALA A 19 -22.55 18.45 -7.22
CA ALA A 19 -21.22 17.86 -7.32
C ALA A 19 -21.15 17.04 -8.62
N ALA A 20 -20.19 17.36 -9.49
CA ALA A 20 -19.95 16.57 -10.68
C ALA A 20 -19.60 15.13 -10.25
N PRO A 21 -20.15 14.10 -10.93
CA PRO A 21 -19.76 12.72 -10.64
C PRO A 21 -18.25 12.59 -10.88
N SER A 22 -17.51 12.12 -9.87
CA SER A 22 -16.11 11.74 -10.04
C SER A 22 -16.06 10.58 -11.03
N LEU A 23 -15.43 10.78 -12.19
CA LEU A 23 -15.10 9.68 -13.11
C LEU A 23 -14.07 8.79 -12.42
N GLN A 24 -14.56 7.71 -11.80
CA GLN A 24 -13.70 6.65 -11.30
C GLN A 24 -13.15 5.91 -12.52
N GLU A 25 -11.83 5.84 -12.66
CA GLU A 25 -11.18 5.12 -13.75
C GLU A 25 -11.52 3.63 -13.67
N ASP A 26 -11.88 3.03 -14.80
CA ASP A 26 -12.13 1.60 -14.88
C ASP A 26 -10.81 0.84 -14.77
N LEU A 27 -10.59 0.22 -13.61
CA LEU A 27 -9.43 -0.63 -13.38
C LEU A 27 -9.56 -1.96 -14.15
N PRO A 28 -8.46 -2.57 -14.62
CA PRO A 28 -8.52 -3.90 -15.22
C PRO A 28 -9.03 -4.93 -14.21
N ASP A 29 -9.65 -5.99 -14.70
CA ASP A 29 -10.25 -7.07 -13.89
C ASP A 29 -9.25 -7.74 -12.93
N TYR A 30 -7.97 -7.69 -13.27
CA TYR A 30 -6.83 -8.12 -12.45
C TYR A 30 -5.59 -7.32 -12.85
N ALA A 31 -4.63 -7.21 -11.94
CA ALA A 31 -3.29 -6.68 -12.22
C ALA A 31 -2.27 -7.28 -11.24
N PHE A 32 -1.01 -7.37 -11.66
CA PHE A 32 0.10 -7.85 -10.86
C PHE A 32 1.35 -7.02 -11.13
N VAL A 33 2.07 -6.69 -10.06
CA VAL A 33 3.41 -6.10 -10.10
C VAL A 33 4.43 -7.23 -10.28
N ALA A 34 5.20 -7.17 -11.36
CA ALA A 34 6.34 -8.06 -11.59
C ALA A 34 7.60 -7.55 -10.88
N GLY A 35 8.62 -8.39 -10.70
CA GLY A 35 9.96 -7.95 -10.26
C GLY A 35 10.14 -7.72 -8.75
N ILE A 36 9.09 -7.67 -7.94
CA ILE A 36 9.25 -7.58 -6.48
C ILE A 36 9.80 -8.90 -5.89
N VAL A 37 10.95 -8.79 -5.24
CA VAL A 37 11.60 -9.90 -4.51
C VAL A 37 11.08 -9.90 -3.07
N ALA A 38 10.74 -11.09 -2.58
CA ALA A 38 10.12 -11.26 -1.26
C ALA A 38 11.09 -11.96 -0.31
N HIS A 39 11.22 -11.43 0.90
CA HIS A 39 12.01 -12.04 1.97
C HIS A 39 11.20 -12.14 3.27
N GLY A 40 11.60 -13.09 4.12
CA GLY A 40 11.12 -13.14 5.50
C GLY A 40 11.89 -12.16 6.38
N GLN A 41 11.23 -11.62 7.39
CA GLN A 41 11.82 -10.73 8.38
C GLN A 41 12.92 -11.43 9.18
N THR A 42 13.96 -10.66 9.53
CA THR A 42 15.13 -11.15 10.27
C THR A 42 14.85 -11.25 11.77
N TYR A 43 14.12 -10.29 12.33
CA TYR A 43 13.79 -10.24 13.75
C TYR A 43 12.32 -10.56 14.01
N PRO A 44 11.93 -10.96 15.23
CA PRO A 44 10.54 -11.27 15.56
C PRO A 44 9.52 -10.15 15.30
N LEU A 45 9.94 -8.88 15.37
CA LEU A 45 9.08 -7.69 15.18
C LEU A 45 9.70 -6.70 14.18
N SER A 46 10.15 -7.17 13.03
CA SER A 46 10.71 -6.31 11.96
C SER A 46 9.94 -6.39 10.65
N CYS A 47 8.65 -6.77 10.69
CA CYS A 47 7.81 -6.92 9.49
C CYS A 47 7.77 -5.63 8.66
N GLU A 48 7.71 -4.47 9.31
CA GLU A 48 7.59 -3.16 8.67
C GLU A 48 8.89 -2.78 7.97
N SER A 49 10.03 -3.02 8.62
CA SER A 49 11.35 -2.81 8.03
C SER A 49 11.61 -3.76 6.87
N ARG A 50 11.17 -5.02 6.99
CA ARG A 50 11.25 -6.00 5.89
C ARG A 50 10.40 -5.55 4.70
N SER A 51 9.15 -5.18 4.94
CA SER A 51 8.26 -4.67 3.89
C SER A 51 8.82 -3.42 3.23
N ALA A 52 9.40 -2.51 4.01
CA ALA A 52 10.01 -1.28 3.52
C ALA A 52 11.28 -1.54 2.69
N ALA A 53 12.14 -2.45 3.14
CA ALA A 53 13.32 -2.86 2.40
C ALA A 53 12.94 -3.50 1.05
N ASP A 54 12.04 -4.48 1.04
CA ASP A 54 11.62 -5.15 -0.19
C ASP A 54 10.94 -4.16 -1.16
N LEU A 55 10.13 -3.22 -0.65
CA LEU A 55 9.54 -2.13 -1.45
C LEU A 55 10.59 -1.16 -2.01
N ALA A 56 11.60 -0.79 -1.24
CA ALA A 56 12.66 0.11 -1.71
C ALA A 56 13.53 -0.55 -2.79
N ASN A 57 13.87 -1.83 -2.60
CA ASN A 57 14.63 -2.62 -3.58
C ASN A 57 13.85 -2.78 -4.89
N TYR A 58 12.52 -2.91 -4.84
CA TYR A 58 11.68 -2.91 -6.04
C TYR A 58 11.88 -1.64 -6.90
N TRP A 59 12.09 -0.49 -6.26
CA TRP A 59 12.38 0.78 -6.94
C TRP A 59 13.86 0.99 -7.27
N GLY A 60 14.70 -0.05 -7.15
CA GLY A 60 16.13 0.03 -7.42
C GLY A 60 16.93 0.73 -6.34
N ILE A 61 16.36 0.94 -5.14
CA ILE A 61 17.05 1.54 -4.00
C ILE A 61 17.50 0.42 -3.07
N PRO A 62 18.80 0.08 -3.02
CA PRO A 62 19.30 -1.01 -2.19
C PRO A 62 19.21 -0.62 -0.72
N VAL A 63 18.26 -1.22 0.00
CA VAL A 63 18.03 -1.00 1.42
C VAL A 63 18.05 -2.35 2.13
N ASP A 64 18.85 -2.46 3.20
CA ASP A 64 18.85 -3.61 4.09
C ASP A 64 17.77 -3.48 5.18
N GLU A 65 17.16 -4.60 5.58
CA GLU A 65 16.10 -4.62 6.61
C GLU A 65 16.60 -4.10 7.97
N VAL A 66 17.79 -4.53 8.40
CA VAL A 66 18.35 -4.19 9.71
C VAL A 66 18.77 -2.73 9.71
N GLU A 67 19.40 -2.27 8.63
CA GLU A 67 19.74 -0.85 8.47
C GLU A 67 18.49 0.05 8.48
N PHE A 68 17.41 -0.36 7.79
CA PHE A 68 16.15 0.37 7.83
C PHE A 68 15.56 0.40 9.24
N PHE A 69 15.57 -0.74 9.95
CA PHE A 69 15.10 -0.81 11.33
C PHE A 69 15.90 0.13 12.26
N ASP A 70 17.23 0.08 12.20
CA ASP A 70 18.11 0.89 13.06
C ASP A 70 17.95 2.39 12.82
N ALA A 71 17.49 2.80 11.64
CA ALA A 71 17.20 4.19 11.29
C ALA A 71 15.80 4.67 11.71
N LEU A 72 14.90 3.77 12.16
CA LEU A 72 13.58 4.17 12.63
C LEU A 72 13.68 4.95 13.96
N PRO A 73 12.86 6.01 14.15
CA PRO A 73 12.73 6.63 15.46
C PRO A 73 12.13 5.63 16.45
N ILE A 74 12.48 5.76 17.73
CA ILE A 74 11.90 5.00 18.85
C ILE A 74 10.92 5.89 19.60
N SER A 75 9.75 5.35 19.97
CA SER A 75 8.68 6.09 20.62
C SER A 75 7.79 5.14 21.44
N ASP A 76 6.98 5.67 22.36
CA ASP A 76 5.87 4.91 22.97
C ASP A 76 4.60 4.94 22.11
N ASN A 77 4.53 5.89 21.16
CA ASN A 77 3.49 6.01 20.16
C ASN A 77 3.95 5.43 18.80
N PRO A 78 3.27 4.41 18.23
CA PRO A 78 3.66 3.79 16.97
C PRO A 78 3.51 4.71 15.75
N GLU A 79 2.72 5.78 15.82
CA GLU A 79 2.65 6.83 14.77
C GLU A 79 3.91 7.70 14.71
N LYS A 80 4.77 7.61 15.73
CA LYS A 80 5.97 8.45 15.86
C LYS A 80 7.27 7.67 15.82
N GLY A 81 7.23 6.36 16.08
CA GLY A 81 8.39 5.49 16.04
C GLY A 81 8.10 4.09 16.53
N PHE A 82 9.09 3.20 16.44
CA PHE A 82 8.99 1.82 16.87
C PHE A 82 8.77 1.73 18.39
N VAL A 83 7.80 0.92 18.78
CA VAL A 83 7.40 0.72 20.19
C VAL A 83 7.95 -0.58 20.74
N GLY A 84 8.84 -0.45 21.72
CA GLY A 84 9.44 -1.55 22.48
C GLY A 84 10.68 -2.14 21.81
N SER A 85 10.91 -3.44 21.99
CA SER A 85 12.09 -4.16 21.49
C SER A 85 11.72 -5.01 20.28
N VAL A 86 12.54 -4.97 19.22
CA VAL A 86 12.43 -5.78 17.99
C VAL A 86 12.54 -7.29 18.26
N MET A 87 13.19 -7.66 19.35
CA MET A 87 13.29 -9.05 19.85
C MET A 87 12.13 -9.43 20.78
N GLY A 88 11.09 -8.59 20.83
CA GLY A 88 9.91 -8.81 21.65
C GLY A 88 9.02 -9.96 21.17
N VAL A 89 8.00 -10.25 21.96
CA VAL A 89 7.00 -11.25 21.64
C VAL A 89 5.90 -10.62 20.79
N TRP A 90 5.65 -11.21 19.61
CA TRP A 90 4.58 -10.82 18.70
C TRP A 90 3.18 -11.07 19.28
N GLY A 91 2.23 -10.20 18.93
CA GLY A 91 0.84 -10.30 19.37
C GLY A 91 0.43 -9.35 20.51
N HIS A 92 1.37 -8.57 21.04
CA HIS A 92 1.07 -7.57 22.06
C HIS A 92 0.64 -6.22 21.46
N ILE A 93 0.29 -5.29 22.33
CA ILE A 93 0.04 -3.87 22.02
C ILE A 93 0.88 -3.00 22.99
N PRO A 94 1.10 -1.71 22.68
CA PRO A 94 1.79 -0.80 23.58
C PRO A 94 1.18 -0.78 25.00
N PRO A 95 1.98 -0.61 26.06
CA PRO A 95 3.40 -0.24 26.05
C PRO A 95 4.37 -1.41 25.89
N ASN A 96 3.88 -2.64 25.67
CA ASN A 96 4.75 -3.77 25.37
C ASN A 96 5.34 -3.64 23.95
N SER A 97 6.34 -4.46 23.61
CA SER A 97 6.84 -4.56 22.24
C SER A 97 5.70 -4.77 21.25
N TYR A 98 5.69 -3.95 20.20
CA TYR A 98 4.57 -3.87 19.28
C TYR A 98 5.06 -3.80 17.84
N GLY A 99 5.59 -2.64 17.44
CA GLY A 99 5.86 -2.33 16.04
C GLY A 99 5.87 -0.81 15.81
N VAL A 100 5.73 -0.41 14.54
CA VAL A 100 5.68 0.96 14.06
C VAL A 100 4.56 1.11 13.01
N HIS A 101 3.89 2.25 12.99
CA HIS A 101 2.86 2.51 11.97
C HIS A 101 3.44 3.12 10.69
N ALA A 102 2.57 3.36 9.71
CA ALA A 102 2.94 3.83 8.38
C ALA A 102 3.69 5.17 8.36
N VAL A 103 3.42 6.09 9.30
CA VAL A 103 3.98 7.46 9.25
C VAL A 103 5.51 7.48 9.38
N PRO A 104 6.14 6.84 10.39
CA PRO A 104 7.60 6.77 10.45
C PRO A 104 8.21 5.99 9.29
N VAL A 105 7.58 4.89 8.86
CA VAL A 105 8.06 4.05 7.74
C VAL A 105 8.09 4.85 6.44
N ALA A 106 6.99 5.50 6.06
CA ALA A 106 6.95 6.36 4.87
C ALA A 106 7.95 7.52 4.98
N SER A 107 8.12 8.08 6.18
CA SER A 107 9.08 9.19 6.39
C SER A 107 10.52 8.76 6.20
N LEU A 108 10.87 7.54 6.60
CA LEU A 108 12.19 6.98 6.37
C LEU A 108 12.39 6.58 4.90
N LEU A 109 11.39 5.96 4.25
CA LEU A 109 11.44 5.67 2.81
C LEU A 109 11.67 6.93 1.95
N ARG A 110 11.10 8.08 2.35
CA ARG A 110 11.38 9.36 1.69
C ARG A 110 12.84 9.81 1.84
N GLN A 111 13.49 9.50 2.96
CA GLN A 111 14.92 9.81 3.15
C GLN A 111 15.80 8.96 2.23
N TYR A 112 15.35 7.75 1.88
CA TYR A 112 16.00 6.90 0.87
C TYR A 112 15.73 7.34 -0.58
N GLY A 113 14.85 8.32 -0.82
CA GLY A 113 14.62 8.90 -2.15
C GLY A 113 13.31 8.51 -2.84
N LEU A 114 12.42 7.76 -2.17
CA LEU A 114 11.10 7.45 -2.70
C LEU A 114 10.08 8.58 -2.47
N ASP A 115 9.09 8.73 -3.35
CA ASP A 115 7.84 9.44 -3.03
C ASP A 115 6.92 8.49 -2.26
N ALA A 116 7.22 8.31 -0.96
CA ALA A 116 6.45 7.46 -0.06
C ALA A 116 5.45 8.26 0.78
N LYS A 117 4.20 7.78 0.86
CA LYS A 117 3.09 8.41 1.59
C LYS A 117 2.42 7.40 2.52
N ALA A 118 2.30 7.78 3.78
CA ALA A 118 1.48 7.05 4.74
C ALA A 118 0.00 7.35 4.49
N GLN A 119 -0.82 6.31 4.52
CA GLN A 119 -2.25 6.37 4.23
C GLN A 119 -3.05 5.85 5.42
N ARG A 120 -4.23 6.44 5.62
CA ARG A 120 -5.30 5.98 6.52
C ARG A 120 -6.61 6.09 5.76
N GLY A 121 -7.52 5.14 5.99
CA GLY A 121 -8.82 5.12 5.31
C GLY A 121 -8.70 4.89 3.81
N MET A 122 -7.58 4.34 3.33
CA MET A 122 -7.42 4.00 1.92
C MET A 122 -8.49 2.98 1.51
N SER A 123 -9.14 3.20 0.37
CA SER A 123 -10.13 2.27 -0.16
C SER A 123 -9.46 1.11 -0.88
N LEU A 124 -10.17 -0.03 -0.96
CA LEU A 124 -9.71 -1.17 -1.76
C LEU A 124 -9.52 -0.78 -3.23
N TYR A 125 -10.34 0.14 -3.76
CA TYR A 125 -10.17 0.66 -5.11
C TYR A 125 -8.85 1.43 -5.27
N GLU A 126 -8.48 2.29 -4.33
CA GLU A 126 -7.21 3.02 -4.37
C GLU A 126 -6.01 2.07 -4.29
N LEU A 127 -6.09 1.05 -3.44
CA LEU A 127 -5.08 0.00 -3.37
C LEU A 127 -4.92 -0.72 -4.72
N LYS A 128 -6.03 -1.15 -5.33
CA LYS A 128 -6.02 -1.80 -6.65
C LYS A 128 -5.49 -0.87 -7.74
N ARG A 129 -5.79 0.43 -7.68
CA ARG A 129 -5.26 1.43 -8.62
C ARG A 129 -3.74 1.56 -8.51
N GLU A 130 -3.17 1.56 -7.31
CA GLU A 130 -1.71 1.56 -7.15
C GLU A 130 -1.08 0.34 -7.82
N ILE A 131 -1.63 -0.85 -7.54
CA ILE A 131 -1.16 -2.13 -8.12
C ILE A 131 -1.29 -2.13 -9.65
N ALA A 132 -2.42 -1.64 -10.19
CA ALA A 132 -2.64 -1.54 -11.63
C ALA A 132 -1.64 -0.60 -12.32
N ASN A 133 -1.07 0.35 -11.58
CA ASN A 133 -0.01 1.23 -12.05
C ASN A 133 1.41 0.72 -11.76
N GLY A 134 1.56 -0.58 -11.47
CA GLY A 134 2.87 -1.18 -11.17
C GLY A 134 3.43 -0.77 -9.81
N ARG A 135 2.62 -0.22 -8.89
CA ARG A 135 3.11 0.25 -7.59
C ARG A 135 2.66 -0.70 -6.48
N PRO A 136 3.55 -1.53 -5.92
CA PRO A 136 3.21 -2.37 -4.78
C PRO A 136 3.04 -1.51 -3.53
N VAL A 137 2.19 -1.96 -2.61
CA VAL A 137 1.76 -1.16 -1.45
C VAL A 137 1.96 -1.95 -0.17
N ILE A 138 2.61 -1.36 0.83
CA ILE A 138 2.69 -1.97 2.17
C ILE A 138 1.35 -1.75 2.87
N VAL A 139 0.78 -2.80 3.46
CA VAL A 139 -0.49 -2.76 4.18
C VAL A 139 -0.32 -3.35 5.57
N TRP A 140 -1.01 -2.77 6.56
CA TRP A 140 -1.04 -3.29 7.93
C TRP A 140 -2.31 -4.10 8.16
N VAL A 141 -2.16 -5.38 8.46
CA VAL A 141 -3.25 -6.33 8.71
C VAL A 141 -3.12 -6.92 10.12
N VAL A 142 -4.07 -7.76 10.50
CA VAL A 142 -3.99 -8.55 11.72
C VAL A 142 -3.50 -9.96 11.36
N GLY A 143 -2.34 -10.36 11.86
CA GLY A 143 -1.75 -11.68 11.65
C GLY A 143 -1.60 -12.05 10.17
N HIS A 144 -1.89 -13.31 9.85
CA HIS A 144 -1.97 -13.76 8.44
C HIS A 144 -3.35 -13.47 7.84
N VAL A 145 -3.76 -12.19 7.87
CA VAL A 145 -5.07 -11.70 7.43
C VAL A 145 -6.21 -12.37 8.20
N TRP A 146 -6.12 -12.29 9.53
CA TRP A 146 -7.12 -12.75 10.48
C TRP A 146 -8.13 -11.65 10.79
N GLN A 147 -9.24 -12.05 11.44
CA GLN A 147 -10.10 -11.09 12.12
C GLN A 147 -9.37 -10.52 13.33
N GLY A 148 -9.68 -9.29 13.70
CA GLY A 148 -9.16 -8.63 14.88
C GLY A 148 -10.08 -7.54 15.40
N THR A 149 -9.68 -6.93 16.51
CA THR A 149 -10.44 -5.87 17.18
C THR A 149 -9.52 -4.67 17.37
N PRO A 150 -9.94 -3.45 16.96
CA PRO A 150 -9.16 -2.25 17.23
C PRO A 150 -9.18 -1.95 18.73
N GLU A 151 -8.01 -1.62 19.28
CA GLU A 151 -7.86 -1.12 20.64
C GLU A 151 -7.35 0.33 20.59
N THR A 152 -7.80 1.19 21.51
CA THR A 152 -7.26 2.55 21.63
C THR A 152 -6.14 2.55 22.65
N TYR A 153 -4.95 2.99 22.23
CA TYR A 153 -3.82 3.23 23.10
C TYR A 153 -3.61 4.73 23.31
N THR A 154 -3.42 5.15 24.56
CA THR A 154 -3.08 6.54 24.91
C THR A 154 -1.59 6.61 25.24
N ALA A 155 -0.82 7.33 24.41
CA ALA A 155 0.59 7.55 24.63
C ALA A 155 0.84 8.54 25.79
N LYS A 156 2.08 8.63 26.27
CA LYS A 156 2.47 9.51 27.38
C LYS A 156 2.21 10.99 27.12
N ASP A 157 2.20 11.40 25.86
CA ASP A 157 1.90 12.77 25.45
C ASP A 157 0.39 13.07 25.33
N GLY A 158 -0.46 12.10 25.66
CA GLY A 158 -1.92 12.20 25.60
C GLY A 158 -2.54 11.93 24.23
N SER A 159 -1.73 11.67 23.19
CA SER A 159 -2.25 11.25 21.89
C SER A 159 -2.89 9.87 21.96
N GLN A 160 -4.03 9.72 21.29
CA GLN A 160 -4.73 8.44 21.16
C GLN A 160 -4.50 7.85 19.78
N VAL A 161 -4.19 6.57 19.72
CA VAL A 161 -3.93 5.85 18.47
C VAL A 161 -4.65 4.52 18.46
N THR A 162 -5.08 4.07 17.28
CA THR A 162 -5.65 2.74 17.10
C THR A 162 -4.53 1.73 16.92
N VAL A 163 -4.49 0.72 17.77
CA VAL A 163 -3.57 -0.43 17.71
C VAL A 163 -4.37 -1.72 17.61
N ALA A 164 -3.71 -2.82 17.26
CA ALA A 164 -4.32 -4.13 17.20
C ALA A 164 -3.34 -5.21 17.64
N ARG A 165 -3.81 -6.23 18.35
CA ARG A 165 -3.00 -7.42 18.63
C ARG A 165 -2.64 -8.11 17.33
N PHE A 166 -1.44 -8.68 17.28
CA PHE A 166 -0.90 -9.33 16.09
C PHE A 166 -0.91 -8.40 14.88
N GLU A 167 -0.65 -7.10 15.07
CA GLU A 167 -0.33 -6.22 13.95
C GLU A 167 0.80 -6.86 13.12
N HIS A 168 0.66 -6.75 11.81
CA HIS A 168 1.58 -7.31 10.84
C HIS A 168 1.55 -6.51 9.55
N THR A 169 2.68 -6.42 8.86
CA THR A 169 2.74 -5.84 7.51
C THR A 169 2.88 -6.89 6.43
N MET A 170 2.26 -6.59 5.30
CA MET A 170 2.39 -7.34 4.05
C MET A 170 2.53 -6.37 2.87
N ILE A 171 3.03 -6.85 1.74
CA ILE A 171 3.07 -6.07 0.50
C ILE A 171 1.98 -6.57 -0.45
N ALA A 172 1.01 -5.73 -0.75
CA ALA A 172 0.04 -5.97 -1.80
C ALA A 172 0.69 -5.72 -3.16
N TYR A 173 0.75 -6.78 -3.98
CA TYR A 173 1.42 -6.76 -5.29
C TYR A 173 0.50 -7.20 -6.43
N GLY A 174 -0.70 -7.67 -6.13
CA GLY A 174 -1.65 -8.11 -7.16
C GLY A 174 -3.09 -8.05 -6.68
N TYR A 175 -4.01 -8.09 -7.63
CA TYR A 175 -5.43 -8.29 -7.34
C TYR A 175 -6.14 -8.95 -8.52
N ASP A 176 -7.30 -9.51 -8.23
CA ASP A 176 -8.33 -9.83 -9.22
C ASP A 176 -9.71 -9.34 -8.71
N LYS A 177 -10.79 -9.77 -9.37
CA LYS A 177 -12.16 -9.44 -8.95
C LYS A 177 -12.47 -9.94 -7.54
N ALA A 178 -11.95 -11.11 -7.16
CA ALA A 178 -12.30 -11.80 -5.93
C ALA A 178 -11.42 -11.40 -4.75
N GLY A 179 -10.15 -11.02 -4.98
CA GLY A 179 -9.21 -10.80 -3.89
C GLY A 179 -7.97 -9.99 -4.22
N VAL A 180 -7.09 -9.91 -3.22
CA VAL A 180 -5.77 -9.29 -3.27
C VAL A 180 -4.68 -10.34 -3.04
N TYR A 181 -3.54 -10.12 -3.67
CA TYR A 181 -2.37 -10.97 -3.57
C TYR A 181 -1.31 -10.23 -2.76
N LEU A 182 -0.87 -10.86 -1.67
CA LEU A 182 0.01 -10.28 -0.68
C LEU A 182 1.29 -11.09 -0.57
N ILE A 183 2.40 -10.41 -0.29
CA ILE A 183 3.66 -10.98 0.18
C ILE A 183 3.70 -10.79 1.70
N ASP A 184 3.83 -11.89 2.43
CA ASP A 184 3.91 -11.90 3.88
C ASP A 184 5.33 -11.58 4.35
N ALA A 185 5.54 -10.42 4.99
CA ALA A 185 6.86 -10.02 5.47
C ALA A 185 7.41 -10.95 6.57
N GLY A 186 6.57 -11.74 7.23
CA GLY A 186 6.97 -12.68 8.27
C GLY A 186 7.80 -13.85 7.73
N ASN A 187 7.58 -14.24 6.47
CA ASN A 187 8.20 -15.44 5.90
C ASN A 187 8.54 -15.35 4.39
N GLY A 188 8.23 -14.23 3.74
CA GLY A 188 8.44 -14.02 2.31
C GLY A 188 7.48 -14.78 1.38
N THR A 189 6.45 -15.44 1.92
CA THR A 189 5.51 -16.24 1.12
C THR A 189 4.46 -15.37 0.45
N ARG A 190 3.92 -15.85 -0.68
CA ARG A 190 2.83 -15.19 -1.42
C ARG A 190 1.51 -15.88 -1.11
N GLY A 191 0.46 -15.09 -0.89
CA GLY A 191 -0.89 -15.58 -0.62
C GLY A 191 -1.97 -14.75 -1.33
N ASN A 192 -3.12 -15.36 -1.58
CA ASN A 192 -4.33 -14.69 -2.08
C ASN A 192 -5.40 -14.67 -0.97
N TYR A 193 -5.99 -13.51 -0.77
CA TYR A 193 -7.05 -13.29 0.21
C TYR A 193 -8.25 -12.61 -0.46
N GLY A 194 -9.44 -13.19 -0.26
CA GLY A 194 -10.69 -12.60 -0.76
C GLY A 194 -10.92 -11.19 -0.19
N ASN A 195 -11.50 -10.29 -1.00
CA ASN A 195 -11.66 -8.87 -0.69
C ASN A 195 -12.25 -8.65 0.71
N GLU A 196 -13.37 -9.30 1.03
CA GLU A 196 -14.04 -9.16 2.32
C GLU A 196 -13.13 -9.55 3.49
N ARG A 197 -12.41 -10.67 3.39
CA ARG A 197 -11.48 -11.11 4.45
C ARG A 197 -10.34 -10.13 4.63
N PHE A 198 -9.78 -9.65 3.52
CA PHE A 198 -8.72 -8.66 3.54
C PHE A 198 -9.19 -7.34 4.16
N GLU A 199 -10.30 -6.77 3.69
CA GLU A 199 -10.85 -5.51 4.18
C GLU A 199 -11.23 -5.59 5.67
N ASN A 200 -11.77 -6.72 6.13
CA ASN A 200 -12.06 -6.93 7.56
C ASN A 200 -10.80 -6.93 8.43
N SER A 201 -9.67 -7.42 7.92
CA SER A 201 -8.40 -7.44 8.65
C SER A 201 -7.69 -6.08 8.59
N TRP A 202 -7.57 -5.52 7.39
CA TRP A 202 -6.95 -4.23 7.10
C TRP A 202 -7.69 -3.07 7.78
N GLY A 203 -9.03 -3.16 7.86
CA GLY A 203 -9.89 -2.19 8.50
C GLY A 203 -9.71 -2.07 10.01
N VAL A 204 -9.19 -3.09 10.69
CA VAL A 204 -8.89 -3.04 12.12
C VAL A 204 -7.91 -1.90 12.43
N LEU A 205 -6.93 -1.69 11.55
CA LEU A 205 -5.95 -0.62 11.68
C LEU A 205 -6.31 0.58 10.79
N GLY A 206 -7.58 0.74 10.42
CA GLY A 206 -8.07 1.89 9.68
C GLY A 206 -7.51 1.97 8.26
N ASN A 207 -7.43 0.83 7.56
CA ASN A 207 -6.92 0.71 6.19
C ASN A 207 -5.56 1.39 6.02
N MET A 208 -4.65 1.11 6.95
CA MET A 208 -3.32 1.72 6.98
C MET A 208 -2.45 1.16 5.87
N ALA A 209 -1.77 2.03 5.14
CA ALA A 209 -0.88 1.63 4.08
C ALA A 209 0.29 2.60 3.89
N VAL A 210 1.32 2.15 3.16
CA VAL A 210 2.34 3.00 2.56
C VAL A 210 2.34 2.76 1.07
N THR A 211 2.00 3.80 0.32
CA THR A 211 2.21 3.86 -1.14
C THR A 211 3.57 4.47 -1.41
N ALA A 212 4.31 3.95 -2.38
CA ALA A 212 5.56 4.57 -2.82
C ALA A 212 5.70 4.54 -4.34
N SER A 213 6.42 5.53 -4.86
CA SER A 213 6.94 5.51 -6.23
C SER A 213 8.39 6.00 -6.24
N GLY A 214 9.16 5.52 -7.19
CA GLY A 214 10.55 5.90 -7.39
C GLY A 214 10.92 5.85 -8.87
N ILE A 215 12.14 6.24 -9.19
CA ILE A 215 12.72 6.00 -10.51
C ILE A 215 13.48 4.69 -10.42
N ILE A 216 13.15 3.71 -11.26
CA ILE A 216 13.92 2.47 -11.36
C ILE A 216 15.26 2.84 -12.01
N HIS A 217 16.26 3.12 -11.19
CA HIS A 217 17.62 3.34 -11.63
C HIS A 217 18.26 1.97 -11.87
N HIS A 218 18.35 1.57 -13.13
CA HIS A 218 19.08 0.38 -13.60
C HIS A 218 18.34 -0.96 -13.44
N ILE A 219 17.70 -1.41 -14.52
CA ILE A 219 17.47 -2.84 -14.75
C ILE A 219 18.80 -3.37 -15.31
N PRO A 220 19.47 -4.35 -14.68
CA PRO A 220 20.62 -5.01 -15.30
C PRO A 220 20.16 -5.64 -16.62
N ASP A 221 20.88 -5.37 -17.70
CA ASP A 221 20.59 -5.83 -19.07
C ASP A 221 20.39 -7.36 -19.21
N GLU A 222 20.68 -8.14 -18.16
CA GLU A 222 20.58 -9.60 -18.11
C GLU A 222 19.17 -10.14 -17.83
N TYR A 223 18.20 -9.28 -17.46
CA TYR A 223 16.80 -9.69 -17.19
C TYR A 223 15.75 -8.99 -18.06
N ASP A 224 16.14 -8.34 -19.15
CA ASP A 224 15.17 -7.68 -20.05
C ASP A 224 14.45 -8.71 -20.93
N CYS A 225 13.37 -9.27 -20.39
CA CYS A 225 12.28 -9.82 -21.19
C CYS A 225 11.04 -8.93 -21.06
N GLY A 226 11.16 -7.67 -21.49
CA GLY A 226 10.02 -6.78 -21.71
C GLY A 226 9.27 -7.06 -23.02
N ILE A 227 7.99 -6.69 -23.06
CA ILE A 227 7.19 -6.62 -24.29
C ILE A 227 7.32 -5.19 -24.83
N TYR A 228 7.92 -5.04 -26.02
CA TYR A 228 7.96 -3.77 -26.75
C TYR A 228 6.79 -3.70 -27.73
N ASP A 229 5.96 -2.66 -27.60
CA ASP A 229 4.85 -2.38 -28.51
C ASP A 229 5.22 -1.15 -29.38
N GLU A 230 5.37 -1.40 -30.69
CA GLU A 230 5.76 -0.40 -31.67
C GLU A 230 4.68 0.65 -31.96
N ASP A 231 3.40 0.32 -31.72
CA ASP A 231 2.27 1.22 -31.92
C ASP A 231 2.08 2.18 -30.72
N ALA A 232 2.54 1.76 -29.53
CA ALA A 232 2.44 2.53 -28.29
C ALA A 232 3.72 3.28 -27.90
N GLY A 233 4.86 2.98 -28.54
CA GLY A 233 6.11 3.73 -28.40
C GLY A 233 6.83 3.57 -27.05
N GLY A 234 6.68 2.43 -26.37
CA GLY A 234 7.32 2.20 -25.06
C GLY A 234 7.34 0.74 -24.59
N PHE A 235 8.09 0.50 -23.51
CA PHE A 235 8.16 -0.78 -22.79
C PHE A 235 7.03 -0.87 -21.77
N PHE A 236 6.42 -2.06 -21.64
CA PHE A 236 5.37 -2.34 -20.66
C PHE A 236 5.80 -3.41 -19.66
N ASP A 237 5.63 -3.12 -18.37
CA ASP A 237 5.86 -4.03 -17.23
C ASP A 237 4.62 -4.89 -16.85
N ILE A 238 3.51 -4.76 -17.58
CA ILE A 238 2.23 -5.41 -17.25
C ILE A 238 1.94 -6.54 -18.24
N LEU A 239 1.93 -7.79 -17.74
CA LEU A 239 1.46 -8.95 -18.50
C LEU A 239 -0.08 -9.02 -18.48
N ILE A 240 -0.73 -8.80 -19.64
CA ILE A 240 -2.18 -8.97 -19.83
C ILE A 240 -2.45 -10.33 -20.51
N PRO A 241 -3.06 -11.34 -19.86
CA PRO A 241 -3.47 -12.56 -20.54
C PRO A 241 -4.62 -12.35 -21.52
N SER A 242 -4.48 -12.92 -22.72
CA SER A 242 -5.60 -13.15 -23.64
C SER A 242 -6.47 -14.31 -23.13
N SER A 243 -7.79 -14.18 -23.25
CA SER A 243 -8.79 -15.17 -22.87
C SER A 243 -8.49 -16.56 -23.46
N GLY A 244 -8.08 -17.50 -22.61
CA GLY A 244 -7.88 -18.90 -23.00
C GLY A 244 -6.52 -19.49 -22.62
N GLY A 245 -6.17 -19.43 -21.32
CA GLY A 245 -5.28 -20.39 -20.66
C GLY A 245 -3.86 -20.61 -21.22
N SER A 246 -3.41 -19.81 -22.18
CA SER A 246 -2.07 -19.88 -22.73
C SER A 246 -1.59 -18.46 -23.05
N TRP A 247 -0.40 -18.14 -22.55
CA TRP A 247 0.29 -16.87 -22.74
C TRP A 247 0.46 -16.62 -24.24
N LYS A 248 -0.24 -15.65 -24.80
CA LYS A 248 -0.04 -15.24 -26.20
C LYS A 248 0.29 -13.76 -26.26
N LYS A 249 1.40 -13.50 -26.94
CA LYS A 249 1.87 -12.21 -27.43
C LYS A 249 0.72 -11.45 -28.14
N PRO A 250 0.57 -10.13 -27.92
CA PRO A 250 -0.38 -9.30 -28.67
C PRO A 250 -0.11 -9.35 -30.19
N PRO A 251 -1.14 -9.26 -31.04
CA PRO A 251 -0.94 -9.10 -32.48
C PRO A 251 -0.15 -7.82 -32.76
N GLY A 252 1.03 -7.93 -33.38
CA GLY A 252 1.90 -6.79 -33.70
C GLY A 252 3.14 -6.64 -32.81
N ALA A 253 3.12 -7.16 -31.57
CA ALA A 253 4.32 -7.11 -30.73
C ALA A 253 5.45 -7.93 -31.37
N GLN A 254 6.72 -7.50 -31.20
CA GLN A 254 7.92 -8.25 -31.57
C GLN A 254 8.69 -8.63 -30.30
N TYR A 255 9.26 -9.84 -30.25
CA TYR A 255 10.19 -10.16 -29.18
C TYR A 255 11.52 -9.57 -29.61
N TYR A 256 12.01 -8.56 -28.90
CA TYR A 256 13.32 -8.00 -29.17
C TYR A 256 14.30 -8.58 -28.17
N CYS A 257 15.12 -9.54 -28.63
CA CYS A 257 16.32 -9.97 -27.93
C CYS A 257 17.50 -9.52 -28.80
N PRO A 258 18.14 -8.38 -28.52
CA PRO A 258 19.45 -8.14 -29.10
C PRO A 258 20.42 -9.18 -28.52
N LEU A 259 21.16 -9.83 -29.41
CA LEU A 259 22.18 -10.84 -29.08
C LEU A 259 23.28 -10.28 -28.18
#